data_AF-A0A920G8J9-F1
#
_entry.id   AF-A0A920G8J9-F1
#
_cell.length_a   1.000
_cell.length_b   1.000
_cell.length_c   1.000
_cell.angle_alpha   90.00
_cell.angle_beta   90.00
_cell.angle_gamma   90.00
#
_symmetry.space_group_name_H-M   'P 1'
#
loop_
_entity.id
_entity.type
_entity.pdbx_description
1 polymer ?
#
loop_
_entity_poly.entity_id
_entity_poly.type
_entity_poly.pdbx_seq_one_letter_code
_entity_poly.pdbx_strand_id
1 'polypeptide(L)'
;MDYLVNGELINLYGPREFKVSLLENTVMPAKDRKEKIQFQREVAKMQGEISSYSSILSEISNKIRYFEVAVLRLEKPMEELLSELNDIKEDSREVRVMFYGDNVKRKLDMQEIPTPSSRVG
;
A
#
# COMPACT_ATOMS: atom_id res chain seq x y z
N MET A 1 40.57 -11.51 8.06
CA MET A 1 41.59 -10.47 7.80
C MET A 1 42.88 -11.07 8.30
N ASP A 2 43.74 -11.49 7.39
CA ASP A 2 44.95 -12.24 7.72
C ASP A 2 46.15 -11.29 7.67
N TYR A 3 46.99 -11.34 8.70
CA TYR A 3 48.20 -10.54 8.78
C TYR A 3 49.42 -11.44 8.62
N LEU A 4 50.40 -10.96 7.85
CA LEU A 4 51.64 -11.68 7.60
C LEU A 4 52.72 -11.10 8.51
N VAL A 5 53.20 -11.89 9.47
CA VAL A 5 54.24 -11.48 10.42
C VAL A 5 55.38 -12.50 10.33
N ASN A 6 56.58 -12.04 10.03
CA ASN A 6 57.79 -12.87 9.90
C ASN A 6 57.66 -14.07 8.94
N GLY A 7 56.88 -13.93 7.86
CA GLY A 7 56.73 -14.98 6.84
C GLY A 7 55.65 -16.02 7.13
N GLU A 8 55.01 -15.97 8.30
CA GLU A 8 53.88 -16.82 8.65
C GLU A 8 52.56 -16.04 8.62
N LEU A 9 51.54 -16.63 8.01
CA LEU A 9 50.18 -16.08 7.96
C LEU A 9 49.45 -16.42 9.27
N ILE A 10 49.13 -15.40 10.06
CA ILE A 10 48.46 -15.56 11.35
C ILE A 10 47.02 -15.07 11.21
N ASN A 11 46.06 -15.97 11.44
CA ASN A 11 44.63 -15.63 11.45
C ASN A 11 44.29 -14.87 12.74
N LEU A 12 43.96 -13.58 12.62
CA LEU A 12 43.78 -12.71 13.77
C LEU A 12 42.50 -13.02 14.56
N TYR A 13 41.39 -13.32 13.87
CA TYR A 13 40.11 -13.64 14.47
C TYR A 13 39.08 -14.06 13.41
N GLY A 14 38.31 -15.11 13.71
CA GLY A 14 37.14 -15.54 12.92
C GLY A 14 35.84 -14.85 13.37
N PRO A 15 34.72 -15.13 12.67
CA PRO A 15 33.40 -14.64 13.07
C PRO A 15 33.10 -15.02 14.52
N ARG A 16 32.76 -14.04 15.36
CA ARG A 16 32.30 -14.30 16.73
C ARG A 16 30.79 -14.19 16.79
N GLU A 17 30.16 -15.23 17.31
CA GLU A 17 28.75 -15.17 17.69
C GLU A 17 28.61 -14.23 18.89
N PHE A 18 27.72 -13.25 18.76
CA PHE A 18 27.32 -12.39 19.87
C PHE A 18 25.82 -12.51 20.06
N LYS A 19 25.39 -12.59 21.32
CA LYS A 19 23.97 -12.60 21.66
C LYS A 19 23.50 -11.15 21.75
N VAL A 20 22.65 -10.74 20.81
CA VAL A 20 22.00 -9.43 20.86
C VAL A 20 20.89 -9.49 21.91
N SER A 21 21.13 -8.87 23.07
CA SER A 21 20.11 -8.63 24.09
C SER A 21 19.47 -7.26 23.88
N LEU A 22 18.15 -7.21 23.84
CA LEU A 22 17.40 -5.96 23.74
C LEU A 22 17.46 -5.20 25.07
N LEU A 23 17.72 -3.90 25.01
CA LEU A 23 17.71 -3.02 26.18
C LEU A 23 16.26 -2.84 26.68
N GLU A 24 16.00 -2.98 27.98
CA GLU A 24 14.66 -2.85 28.59
C GLU A 24 14.22 -1.38 28.76
N ASN A 25 14.31 -0.58 27.69
CA ASN A 25 14.03 0.85 27.72
C ASN A 25 12.64 1.20 27.19
N THR A 26 11.68 0.28 27.24
CA THR A 26 10.33 0.50 26.69
C THR A 26 9.36 0.97 27.76
N VAL A 27 8.80 2.17 27.60
CA VAL A 27 7.65 2.65 28.39
C VAL A 27 6.40 1.90 27.93
N MET A 28 5.71 1.22 28.85
CA MET A 28 4.54 0.34 28.57
C MET A 28 4.82 -0.76 27.52
N PRO A 29 5.64 -1.78 27.85
CA PRO A 29 5.83 -2.92 26.96
C PRO A 29 4.50 -3.64 26.71
N ALA A 30 4.30 -4.13 25.48
CA ALA A 30 3.18 -5.02 25.18
C ALA A 30 3.27 -6.27 26.08
N LYS A 31 2.13 -6.69 26.63
CA LYS A 31 2.04 -7.89 27.49
C LYS A 31 2.57 -9.14 26.77
N ASP A 32 2.28 -9.25 25.46
CA ASP A 32 2.89 -10.22 24.56
C ASP A 32 3.61 -9.50 23.40
N ARG A 33 4.93 -9.67 23.34
CA ARG A 33 5.77 -9.13 22.26
C ARG A 33 5.54 -9.84 20.92
N LYS A 34 5.18 -11.12 20.92
CA LYS A 34 4.90 -11.87 19.69
C LYS A 34 3.63 -11.35 19.03
N GLU A 35 2.58 -11.11 19.81
CA GLU A 35 1.33 -10.50 19.32
C GLU A 35 1.58 -9.12 18.72
N LYS A 36 2.41 -8.29 19.38
CA LYS A 36 2.80 -6.98 18.83
C LYS A 36 3.48 -7.09 17.47
N ILE A 37 4.47 -7.99 17.34
CA ILE A 37 5.19 -8.19 16.08
C ILE A 37 4.24 -8.70 14.99
N GLN A 38 3.33 -9.61 15.33
CA GLN A 38 2.33 -10.13 14.41
C GLN A 38 1.40 -9.01 13.91
N PHE A 39 0.86 -8.21 14.83
CA PHE A 39 0.04 -7.05 14.48
C PHE A 39 0.79 -6.06 13.56
N GLN A 40 2.04 -5.74 13.86
CA GLN A 40 2.85 -4.86 13.02
C GLN A 40 3.05 -5.41 11.61
N ARG A 41 3.23 -6.73 11.46
CA ARG A 41 3.33 -7.39 10.16
C ARG A 41 2.02 -7.35 9.39
N GLU A 42 0.90 -7.57 10.07
CA GLU A 42 -0.44 -7.49 9.46
C GLU A 42 -0.76 -6.08 8.97
N VAL A 43 -0.45 -5.05 9.77
CA VAL A 43 -0.61 -3.64 9.38
C VAL A 43 0.27 -3.31 8.18
N ALA A 44 1.53 -3.73 8.17
CA ALA A 44 2.44 -3.49 7.04
C ALA A 44 1.95 -4.18 5.75
N LYS A 45 1.43 -5.42 5.87
CA LYS A 45 0.83 -6.14 4.75
C LYS A 45 -0.40 -5.39 4.21
N MET A 46 -1.31 -4.97 5.09
CA MET A 46 -2.49 -4.19 4.73
C MET A 46 -2.12 -2.87 4.04
N GLN A 47 -1.10 -2.17 4.53
CA GLN A 47 -0.59 -0.94 3.90
C GLN A 47 -0.04 -1.19 2.48
N GLY A 48 0.65 -2.32 2.29
CA GLY A 48 1.13 -2.76 0.98
C GLY A 48 -0.02 -3.05 0.00
N GLU A 49 -1.03 -3.79 0.46
CA GLU A 49 -2.23 -4.11 -0.34
C GLU A 49 -2.99 -2.84 -0.73
N ILE A 50 -3.22 -1.92 0.22
CA ILE A 50 -3.89 -0.63 -0.04
C ILE A 50 -3.11 0.20 -1.07
N SER A 51 -1.79 0.22 -0.98
CA SER A 51 -0.94 0.94 -1.94
C SER A 51 -1.03 0.33 -3.35
N SER A 52 -1.11 -1.00 -3.45
CA SER A 52 -1.28 -1.71 -4.71
C SER A 52 -2.65 -1.39 -5.34
N TYR A 53 -3.74 -1.51 -4.57
CA TYR A 53 -5.08 -1.18 -5.06
C TYR A 53 -5.22 0.29 -5.46
N SER A 54 -4.59 1.20 -4.71
CA SER A 54 -4.55 2.62 -5.06
C SER A 54 -3.92 2.87 -6.44
N SER A 55 -2.85 2.15 -6.75
CA SER A 55 -2.20 2.19 -8.07
C SER A 55 -3.12 1.68 -9.17
N ILE A 56 -3.79 0.54 -8.95
CA ILE A 56 -4.73 -0.05 -9.91
C ILE A 56 -5.91 0.90 -10.20
N LEU A 57 -6.52 1.48 -9.17
CA LEU A 57 -7.62 2.44 -9.33
C LEU A 57 -7.18 3.69 -10.11
N SER A 58 -5.94 4.14 -9.91
CA SER A 58 -5.37 5.26 -10.65
C SER A 58 -5.17 4.91 -12.14
N GLU A 59 -4.71 3.69 -12.44
CA GLU A 59 -4.58 3.19 -13.81
C GLU A 59 -5.95 3.09 -14.50
N ILE A 60 -6.95 2.53 -13.83
CA ILE A 60 -8.33 2.43 -14.35
C ILE A 60 -8.87 3.83 -14.65
N SER A 61 -8.74 4.78 -13.73
CA SER A 61 -9.19 6.16 -13.94
C SER A 61 -8.51 6.82 -15.13
N ASN A 62 -7.22 6.55 -15.35
CA ASN A 62 -6.49 7.05 -16.51
C ASN A 62 -7.00 6.42 -17.82
N LYS A 63 -7.25 5.11 -17.84
CA LYS A 63 -7.78 4.40 -19.02
C LYS A 63 -9.18 4.88 -19.40
N ILE A 64 -10.08 5.03 -18.42
CA ILE A 64 -11.43 5.58 -18.64
C ILE A 64 -11.36 6.94 -19.35
N ARG A 65 -10.49 7.85 -18.88
CA ARG A 65 -10.28 9.16 -19.51
C ARG A 65 -9.85 9.06 -20.98
N TYR A 66 -9.00 8.09 -21.31
CA TYR A 66 -8.60 7.87 -22.71
C TYR A 66 -9.74 7.28 -23.55
N PHE A 67 -10.52 6.35 -23.00
CA PHE A 67 -11.67 5.78 -23.69
C PHE A 67 -12.77 6.81 -23.95
N GLU A 68 -13.05 7.70 -23.01
CA GLU A 68 -14.00 8.80 -23.22
C GLU A 68 -13.62 9.66 -24.44
N VAL A 69 -12.33 10.01 -24.57
CA VAL A 69 -11.84 10.80 -25.72
C VAL A 69 -11.88 9.99 -27.02
N ALA A 70 -11.55 8.69 -26.97
CA ALA A 70 -11.58 7.83 -28.13
C ALA A 70 -13.01 7.67 -28.67
N VAL A 71 -13.99 7.49 -27.79
CA VAL A 71 -15.40 7.34 -28.17
C VAL A 71 -15.95 8.61 -28.82
N LEU A 72 -15.56 9.79 -28.35
CA LEU A 72 -15.94 11.07 -28.99
C LEU A 72 -15.42 11.24 -30.42
N ARG A 73 -14.40 10.47 -30.83
CA ARG A 73 -13.81 10.54 -32.17
C ARG A 73 -14.37 9.51 -33.15
N LEU A 74 -15.27 8.64 -32.68
CA LEU A 74 -15.87 7.63 -33.54
C LEU A 74 -16.82 8.27 -34.55
N GLU A 75 -16.65 7.93 -35.82
CA GLU A 75 -17.49 8.44 -36.91
C GLU A 75 -18.92 7.88 -36.89
N LYS A 76 -19.12 6.77 -36.18
CA LYS A 76 -20.43 6.13 -35.99
C LYS A 76 -20.72 5.93 -34.51
N PRO A 77 -21.94 6.21 -34.04
CA PRO A 77 -22.33 5.91 -32.68
C PRO A 77 -22.27 4.39 -32.44
N MET A 78 -21.49 3.97 -31.44
CA MET A 78 -21.47 2.61 -30.92
C MET A 78 -22.10 2.61 -29.54
N GLU A 79 -23.43 2.46 -29.51
CA GLU A 79 -24.25 2.58 -28.31
C GLU A 79 -23.86 1.55 -27.23
N GLU A 80 -23.52 0.33 -27.64
CA GLU A 80 -23.03 -0.73 -26.73
C GLU A 80 -21.74 -0.32 -26.00
N LEU A 81 -20.75 0.20 -26.72
CA LEU A 81 -19.48 0.65 -26.11
C LEU A 81 -19.67 1.86 -25.18
N LEU A 82 -20.62 2.73 -25.49
CA LEU A 82 -20.98 3.85 -24.63
C LEU A 82 -21.63 3.36 -23.33
N SER A 83 -22.52 2.36 -23.42
CA SER A 83 -23.13 1.73 -22.25
C SER A 83 -22.07 1.08 -21.37
N GLU A 84 -21.22 0.23 -21.95
CA GLU A 84 -20.15 -0.46 -21.20
C GLU A 84 -19.19 0.53 -20.53
N LEU A 85 -18.82 1.60 -21.22
CA LEU A 85 -17.95 2.63 -20.65
C LEU A 85 -18.61 3.34 -19.46
N ASN A 86 -19.91 3.61 -19.54
CA ASN A 86 -20.66 4.23 -18.44
C ASN A 86 -20.76 3.28 -17.24
N ASP A 87 -21.01 1.99 -17.47
CA ASP A 87 -21.09 0.97 -16.42
C ASP A 87 -19.73 0.85 -15.70
N ILE A 88 -18.62 0.74 -16.45
CA ILE A 88 -17.27 0.70 -15.89
C ILE A 88 -16.95 1.97 -15.08
N LYS A 89 -17.41 3.13 -15.57
CA LYS A 89 -17.20 4.41 -14.88
C LYS A 89 -17.95 4.46 -13.56
N GLU A 90 -19.17 3.94 -13.52
CA GLU A 90 -19.98 3.90 -12.31
C GLU A 90 -19.40 2.91 -11.29
N ASP A 91 -19.06 1.70 -11.72
CA ASP A 91 -18.39 0.71 -10.88
C ASP A 91 -17.08 1.26 -10.29
N SER A 92 -16.26 1.90 -11.12
CA SER A 92 -15.02 2.56 -10.68
C SER A 92 -15.29 3.67 -9.67
N ARG A 93 -16.36 4.45 -9.86
CA ARG A 93 -16.77 5.50 -8.92
C ARG A 93 -17.17 4.89 -7.57
N GLU A 94 -17.99 3.85 -7.57
CA GLU A 94 -18.43 3.17 -6.34
C GLU A 94 -17.25 2.60 -5.56
N VAL A 95 -16.34 1.89 -6.23
CA VAL A 95 -15.15 1.34 -5.59
C VAL A 95 -14.27 2.46 -5.02
N ARG A 96 -14.10 3.57 -5.74
CA ARG A 96 -13.32 4.72 -5.23
C ARG A 96 -13.96 5.37 -4.03
N VAL A 97 -15.29 5.52 -3.99
CA VAL A 97 -16.00 6.06 -2.81
C VAL A 97 -15.85 5.12 -1.62
N MET A 98 -15.97 3.81 -1.81
CA MET A 98 -15.72 2.85 -0.73
C MET A 98 -14.26 2.90 -0.23
N PHE A 99 -13.30 3.07 -1.13
CA PHE A 99 -11.88 3.02 -0.81
C PHE A 99 -11.36 4.33 -0.17
N TYR A 100 -11.77 5.49 -0.68
CA TYR A 100 -11.27 6.81 -0.28
C TYR A 100 -12.27 7.71 0.44
N GLY A 101 -13.56 7.37 0.40
CA GLY A 101 -14.66 8.16 0.97
C GLY A 101 -15.31 9.08 -0.06
N ASP A 102 -16.37 9.76 0.35
CA ASP A 102 -17.11 10.67 -0.50
C ASP A 102 -16.60 12.11 -0.32
N ASN A 103 -16.17 12.72 -1.44
CA ASN A 103 -15.62 14.07 -1.41
C ASN A 103 -16.67 15.15 -1.12
N VAL A 104 -17.95 14.93 -1.45
CA VAL A 104 -19.04 15.87 -1.20
C VAL A 104 -19.38 15.84 0.28
N LYS A 105 -19.57 14.65 0.86
CA LYS A 105 -19.83 14.52 2.30
C LYS A 105 -18.70 15.08 3.15
N ARG A 106 -17.44 14.84 2.76
CA ARG A 106 -16.27 15.44 3.42
C ARG A 106 -16.27 16.97 3.36
N LYS A 107 -16.69 17.58 2.24
CA LYS A 107 -16.78 19.05 2.13
C LYS A 107 -17.92 19.64 2.97
N LEU A 108 -18.94 18.83 3.27
CA LEU A 108 -20.11 19.23 4.04
C LEU A 108 -20.00 18.82 5.52
N ASP A 109 -18.83 18.36 5.96
CA ASP A 109 -18.58 17.84 7.32
C ASP A 109 -19.61 16.78 7.77
N MET A 110 -20.09 15.99 6.81
CA MET A 110 -21.01 14.89 7.09
C MET A 110 -20.23 13.69 7.61
N GLN A 111 -20.80 13.00 8.60
CA GLN A 111 -20.14 11.86 9.22
C GLN A 111 -20.08 10.66 8.26
N GLU A 112 -18.88 10.11 8.12
CA GLU A 112 -18.60 8.88 7.37
C GLU A 112 -17.82 7.88 8.21
N ILE A 113 -17.97 6.59 7.87
CA ILE A 113 -17.17 5.52 8.47
C ILE A 113 -15.73 5.64 7.91
N PRO A 114 -14.69 5.46 8.74
CA PRO A 114 -13.32 5.49 8.25
C PRO A 114 -13.09 4.45 7.14
N THR A 115 -12.63 4.93 5.99
CA THR A 115 -12.38 4.12 4.78
C THR A 115 -11.13 3.27 4.95
N PRO A 116 -10.95 2.21 4.13
CA PRO A 116 -9.71 1.43 4.14
C PRO A 116 -8.47 2.30 4.00
N SER A 117 -8.45 3.27 3.07
CA SER A 117 -7.30 4.13 2.86
C SER A 117 -7.00 5.05 4.03
N SER A 118 -8.00 5.44 4.83
CA SER A 118 -7.82 6.30 6.01
C SER A 118 -7.29 5.56 7.24
N ARG A 119 -7.35 4.21 7.22
CA ARG A 119 -6.92 3.35 8.34
C ARG A 119 -5.44 3.00 8.31
N VAL A 120 -4.77 3.27 7.19
CA VAL A 120 -3.34 3.08 7.01
C VAL A 120 -2.70 4.41 6.60
N GLY A 121 -1.60 4.78 7.24
CA GLY A 121 -0.99 6.10 7.06
C GLY A 121 -0.37 6.59 8.35
#